data_AF-A0A349V2T3-F1
#
_entry.id   AF-A0A349V2T3-F1
#
_cell.length_a   1.000
_cell.length_b   1.000
_cell.length_c   1.000
_cell.angle_alpha   90.00
_cell.angle_beta   90.00
_cell.angle_gamma   90.00
#
_symmetry.space_group_name_H-M   'P 1'
#
loop_
_entity.id
_entity.type
_entity.pdbx_description
1 polymer ?
#
loop_
_entity_poly.entity_id
_entity_poly.type
_entity_poly.pdbx_seq_one_letter_code
_entity_poly.pdbx_strand_id
1 'polypeptide(L)'
;MKKSSHKRIRGKGAGKGRAVDPAAQAEVSAAIDGIALQRDHLIECLHRIQDRYKHLSAPHLTALADLLQLAPTEVYEVATFYHHFDVVREGEKAPADLTVRVCDSVSCSLFGAEPLISALESQYGEKVRIQRVPCVGRCDAAPV
;
A
#
# COMPACT_ATOMS: atom_id res chain seq x y z
N MET A 1 52.32 -6.99 -12.60
CA MET A 1 51.49 -8.21 -12.74
C MET A 1 51.08 -8.71 -11.37
N LYS A 2 49.80 -8.56 -10.97
CA LYS A 2 49.03 -9.49 -10.13
C LYS A 2 47.57 -9.00 -10.09
N LYS A 3 46.66 -9.91 -10.48
CA LYS A 3 45.26 -9.66 -10.84
C LYS A 3 44.35 -9.68 -9.61
N SER A 4 43.42 -8.72 -9.57
CA SER A 4 41.98 -8.83 -9.33
C SER A 4 41.47 -9.87 -8.32
N SER A 5 40.99 -9.39 -7.16
CA SER A 5 40.06 -10.12 -6.29
C SER A 5 38.62 -9.93 -6.81
N HIS A 6 38.06 -10.97 -7.41
CA HIS A 6 36.70 -10.98 -7.95
C HIS A 6 35.68 -11.10 -6.80
N LYS A 7 34.91 -10.02 -6.56
CA LYS A 7 33.76 -10.02 -5.65
C LYS A 7 32.64 -10.90 -6.24
N ARG A 8 32.15 -11.84 -5.43
CA ARG A 8 31.26 -12.95 -5.82
C ARG A 8 29.95 -12.48 -6.47
N ILE A 9 29.58 -13.21 -7.52
CA ILE A 9 28.43 -13.04 -8.42
C ILE A 9 27.11 -13.35 -7.68
N ARG A 10 26.10 -12.47 -7.82
CA ARG A 10 24.73 -12.62 -7.29
C ARG A 10 24.12 -13.95 -7.77
N GLY A 11 23.67 -14.77 -6.82
CA GLY A 11 23.01 -16.06 -7.08
C GLY A 11 21.57 -15.91 -7.56
N LYS A 12 21.31 -16.34 -8.80
CA LYS A 12 20.06 -16.81 -9.43
C LYS A 12 18.70 -16.40 -8.82
N GLY A 13 18.30 -15.19 -9.20
CA GLY A 13 16.91 -14.77 -9.50
C GLY A 13 16.89 -13.70 -10.61
N ALA A 14 18.00 -13.58 -11.34
CA ALA A 14 18.22 -12.54 -12.33
C ALA A 14 17.50 -12.90 -13.64
N GLY A 15 16.41 -12.18 -13.96
CA GLY A 15 16.02 -12.02 -15.36
C GLY A 15 14.54 -12.09 -15.72
N LYS A 16 13.60 -12.29 -14.78
CA LYS A 16 12.15 -12.27 -15.12
C LYS A 16 11.30 -11.56 -14.06
N GLY A 17 11.70 -10.35 -13.70
CA GLY A 17 10.94 -9.47 -12.83
C GLY A 17 11.15 -8.02 -13.26
N ARG A 18 10.26 -7.12 -12.83
CA ARG A 18 10.40 -5.68 -13.08
C ARG A 18 11.73 -5.21 -12.51
N ALA A 19 12.48 -4.42 -13.28
CA ALA A 19 13.71 -3.81 -12.78
C ALA A 19 13.38 -2.83 -11.64
N VAL A 20 14.23 -2.82 -10.62
CA VAL A 20 14.10 -1.86 -9.51
C VAL A 20 14.47 -0.48 -10.03
N ASP A 21 13.54 0.46 -9.92
CA ASP A 21 13.78 1.87 -10.22
C ASP A 21 14.58 2.51 -9.05
N PRO A 22 15.77 3.08 -9.29
CA PRO A 22 16.56 3.74 -8.26
C PRO A 22 15.80 4.89 -7.56
N ALA A 23 14.91 5.60 -8.26
CA ALA A 23 14.12 6.67 -7.65
C ALA A 23 13.10 6.10 -6.66
N ALA A 24 12.34 5.08 -7.08
CA ALA A 24 11.40 4.39 -6.21
C ALA A 24 12.08 3.72 -5.00
N GLN A 25 13.31 3.21 -5.18
CA GLN A 25 14.09 2.65 -4.08
C GLN A 25 14.48 3.71 -3.04
N ALA A 26 14.92 4.89 -3.48
CA ALA A 26 15.23 6.00 -2.58
C ALA A 26 13.99 6.50 -1.83
N GLU A 27 12.86 6.62 -2.53
CA GLU A 27 11.55 6.99 -1.98
C GLU A 27 11.08 6.01 -0.89
N VAL A 28 11.09 4.71 -1.19
CA VAL A 28 10.68 3.67 -0.23
C VAL A 28 11.62 3.64 0.96
N SER A 29 12.94 3.70 0.73
CA SER A 29 13.93 3.75 1.81
C SER A 29 13.67 4.92 2.76
N ALA A 30 13.37 6.10 2.23
CA ALA A 30 13.03 7.27 3.03
C ALA A 30 11.67 7.13 3.75
N ALA A 31 10.70 6.42 3.18
CA ALA A 31 9.38 6.21 3.78
C ALA A 31 9.42 5.23 4.97
N ILE A 32 10.26 4.19 4.89
CA ILE A 32 10.39 3.15 5.92
C ILE A 32 11.54 3.41 6.89
N ASP A 33 12.12 4.62 6.88
CA ASP A 33 13.21 5.00 7.77
C ASP A 33 12.87 4.70 9.25
N GLY A 34 13.84 4.10 9.95
CA GLY A 34 13.67 3.64 11.34
C GLY A 34 13.00 2.27 11.52
N ILE A 35 12.54 1.60 10.45
CA ILE A 35 12.04 0.23 10.51
C ILE A 35 13.16 -0.76 10.19
N ALA A 36 13.25 -1.85 10.96
CA ALA A 36 14.20 -2.92 10.66
C ALA A 36 13.77 -3.65 9.38
N LEU A 37 14.72 -3.86 8.45
CA LEU A 37 14.48 -4.56 7.18
C LEU A 37 14.36 -6.07 7.41
N GLN A 38 13.23 -6.50 7.94
CA GLN A 38 12.89 -7.90 8.20
C GLN A 38 11.50 -8.20 7.62
N ARG A 39 11.28 -9.47 7.26
CA ARG A 39 10.02 -9.94 6.67
C ARG A 39 8.80 -9.60 7.54
N ASP A 40 8.94 -9.72 8.85
CA ASP A 40 7.85 -9.50 9.81
C ASP A 40 7.37 -8.04 9.85
N HIS A 41 8.18 -7.11 9.36
CA HIS A 41 7.83 -5.70 9.24
C HIS A 41 7.19 -5.32 7.89
N LEU A 42 6.93 -6.28 6.99
CA LEU A 42 6.36 -6.00 5.67
C LEU A 42 5.08 -5.15 5.73
N ILE A 43 4.14 -5.50 6.60
CA ILE A 43 2.86 -4.77 6.72
C ILE A 43 3.09 -3.34 7.21
N GLU A 44 3.98 -3.13 8.19
CA GLU A 44 4.32 -1.79 8.68
C GLU A 44 5.00 -0.96 7.59
N CYS A 45 5.91 -1.56 6.80
CA CYS A 45 6.52 -0.89 5.65
C CYS A 45 5.45 -0.47 4.61
N LEU A 46 4.49 -1.34 4.31
CA LEU A 46 3.39 -1.02 3.39
C LEU A 46 2.53 0.14 3.93
N HIS A 47 2.23 0.17 5.23
CA HIS A 47 1.54 1.30 5.86
C HIS A 47 2.33 2.60 5.71
N ARG A 48 3.65 2.61 5.98
CA ARG A 48 4.46 3.82 5.81
C ARG A 48 4.48 4.36 4.38
N ILE A 49 4.60 3.47 3.40
CA ILE A 49 4.55 3.85 1.98
C ILE A 49 3.17 4.42 1.66
N GLN A 50 2.09 3.76 2.07
CA GLN A 50 0.73 4.23 1.83
C GLN A 50 0.43 5.56 2.53
N ASP A 51 0.86 5.76 3.77
CA ASP A 51 0.62 7.01 4.49
C ASP A 51 1.30 8.21 3.81
N ARG A 52 2.50 7.96 3.28
CA ARG A 52 3.31 8.97 2.58
C ARG A 52 2.80 9.25 1.17
N TYR A 53 2.50 8.23 0.39
CA TYR A 53 2.18 8.33 -1.04
C TYR A 53 0.69 8.15 -1.37
N LYS A 54 -0.14 7.90 -0.36
CA LYS A 54 -1.59 7.65 -0.43
C LYS A 54 -2.03 6.37 -1.15
N HIS A 55 -1.08 5.67 -1.79
CA HIS A 55 -1.30 4.43 -2.49
C HIS A 55 0.02 3.67 -2.62
N LEU A 56 -0.05 2.42 -3.09
CA LEU A 56 1.09 1.55 -3.35
C LEU A 56 1.26 1.37 -4.86
N SER A 57 2.25 2.05 -5.43
CA SER A 57 2.56 1.91 -6.86
C SER A 57 3.36 0.63 -7.12
N ALA A 58 3.25 0.08 -8.33
CA ALA A 58 4.05 -1.08 -8.74
C ALA A 58 5.59 -0.87 -8.62
N PRO A 59 6.16 0.32 -8.94
CA PRO A 59 7.55 0.63 -8.61
C PRO A 59 7.87 0.57 -7.11
N HIS A 60 7.00 1.09 -6.25
CA HIS A 60 7.19 1.05 -4.79
C HIS A 60 7.18 -0.38 -4.25
N LEU A 61 6.25 -1.23 -4.71
CA LEU A 61 6.19 -2.64 -4.30
C LEU A 61 7.43 -3.43 -4.75
N THR A 62 7.91 -3.15 -5.97
CA THR A 62 9.13 -3.77 -6.50
C THR A 62 10.36 -3.34 -5.70
N ALA A 63 10.46 -2.04 -5.37
CA ALA A 63 11.53 -1.50 -4.54
C ALA A 63 11.51 -2.06 -3.12
N LEU A 64 10.34 -2.17 -2.50
CA LEU A 64 10.18 -2.76 -1.16
C LEU A 64 10.60 -4.23 -1.13
N ALA A 65 10.24 -5.01 -2.16
CA ALA A 65 10.65 -6.40 -2.29
C ALA A 65 12.18 -6.55 -2.36
N ASP A 66 12.86 -5.67 -3.12
CA ASP A 66 14.32 -5.66 -3.17
C ASP A 66 14.95 -5.26 -1.82
N LEU A 67 14.41 -4.25 -1.13
CA LEU A 67 14.93 -3.83 0.18
C LEU A 67 14.79 -4.89 1.26
N LEU A 68 13.66 -5.60 1.30
CA LEU A 68 13.40 -6.69 2.25
C LEU A 68 13.97 -8.05 1.80
N GLN A 69 14.55 -8.12 0.60
CA GLN A 69 15.03 -9.37 -0.03
C GLN A 69 13.92 -10.45 -0.12
N LEU A 70 12.70 -10.02 -0.45
CA LEU A 70 11.53 -10.88 -0.64
C LEU A 70 11.20 -11.06 -2.13
N ALA A 71 10.41 -12.09 -2.44
CA ALA A 71 9.87 -12.26 -3.79
C ALA A 71 8.86 -11.13 -4.09
N PRO A 72 8.91 -10.48 -5.27
CA PRO A 72 7.94 -9.44 -5.63
C PRO A 72 6.48 -9.91 -5.57
N THR A 73 6.23 -11.18 -5.90
CA THR A 73 4.91 -11.81 -5.81
C THR A 73 4.39 -11.84 -4.38
N GLU A 74 5.23 -12.14 -3.41
CA GLU A 74 4.84 -12.21 -2.01
C GLU A 74 4.43 -10.84 -1.46
N VAL A 75 5.21 -9.79 -1.78
CA VAL A 75 4.87 -8.42 -1.40
C VAL A 75 3.56 -7.99 -2.05
N TYR A 76 3.34 -8.36 -3.31
CA TYR A 76 2.11 -8.06 -4.05
C TYR A 76 0.89 -8.81 -3.48
N GLU A 77 1.04 -10.08 -3.13
CA GLU A 77 0.00 -10.89 -2.50
C GLU A 77 -0.44 -10.26 -1.17
N VAL A 78 0.52 -9.88 -0.31
CA VAL A 78 0.21 -9.22 0.97
C VAL A 78 -0.48 -7.88 0.72
N ALA A 79 0.06 -7.05 -0.19
CA ALA A 79 -0.52 -5.74 -0.49
C ALA A 79 -1.95 -5.83 -1.04
N THR A 80 -2.28 -6.85 -1.84
CA THR A 80 -3.62 -7.02 -2.41
C THR A 80 -4.58 -7.80 -1.51
N PHE A 81 -4.08 -8.61 -0.58
CA PHE A 81 -4.89 -9.37 0.35
C PHE A 81 -5.57 -8.50 1.41
N TYR A 82 -4.85 -7.51 1.95
CA TYR A 82 -5.42 -6.61 2.96
C TYR A 82 -6.22 -5.49 2.31
N HIS A 83 -7.51 -5.41 2.65
CA HIS A 83 -8.44 -4.37 2.16
C HIS A 83 -7.98 -2.92 2.41
N HIS A 84 -7.10 -2.71 3.40
CA HIS A 84 -6.62 -1.39 3.76
C HIS A 84 -5.71 -0.76 2.70
N PHE A 85 -5.03 -1.57 1.89
CA PHE A 85 -4.03 -1.08 0.95
C PHE A 85 -4.63 -0.78 -0.42
N ASP A 86 -4.32 0.40 -0.94
CA ASP A 86 -4.70 0.86 -2.27
C ASP A 86 -3.55 0.61 -3.24
N VAL A 87 -3.57 -0.55 -3.90
CA VAL A 87 -2.57 -0.93 -4.91
C VAL A 87 -2.96 -0.33 -6.26
N VAL A 88 -2.06 0.46 -6.85
CA VAL A 88 -2.26 1.10 -8.17
C VAL A 88 -1.34 0.44 -9.19
N ARG A 89 -1.94 -0.17 -10.21
CA ARG A 89 -1.21 -0.80 -11.32
C ARG A 89 -0.76 0.26 -12.33
N GLU A 90 0.11 -0.16 -13.26
CA GLU A 90 0.55 0.73 -14.33
C GLU A 90 -0.64 1.24 -15.16
N GLY A 91 -0.71 2.56 -15.36
CA GLY A 91 -1.78 3.19 -16.13
C GLY A 91 -3.10 3.35 -15.38
N GLU A 92 -3.22 2.85 -14.15
CA GLU A 92 -4.38 3.13 -13.31
C GLU A 92 -4.28 4.52 -12.70
N LYS A 93 -5.44 5.17 -12.53
CA LYS A 93 -5.52 6.47 -11.87
C LYS A 93 -5.32 6.28 -10.37
N ALA A 94 -4.41 7.05 -9.79
CA ALA A 94 -4.24 7.08 -8.34
C ALA A 94 -5.54 7.53 -7.64
N PRO A 95 -5.81 7.04 -6.41
CA PRO A 95 -6.92 7.51 -5.60
C PRO A 95 -6.84 9.03 -5.36
N ALA A 96 -7.97 9.63 -4.96
CA ALA A 96 -7.97 10.99 -4.46
C ALA A 96 -7.05 11.14 -3.23
N ASP A 97 -6.47 12.32 -3.05
CA ASP A 97 -5.54 12.63 -1.96
C ASP A 97 -6.12 12.36 -0.56
N LEU A 98 -7.45 12.47 -0.45
CA LEU A 98 -8.21 12.12 0.74
C LEU A 98 -9.19 10.99 0.43
N THR A 99 -9.11 9.94 1.26
CA THR A 99 -10.10 8.85 1.29
C THR A 99 -10.84 8.89 2.63
N VAL A 100 -12.16 9.01 2.59
CA VAL A 100 -13.04 8.89 3.76
C VAL A 100 -13.66 7.50 3.74
N ARG A 101 -13.39 6.72 4.78
CA ARG A 101 -13.89 5.35 4.93
C ARG A 101 -15.12 5.35 5.81
N VAL A 102 -16.22 4.79 5.32
CA VAL A 102 -17.50 4.72 6.04
C VAL A 102 -17.89 3.26 6.22
N CYS A 103 -18.14 2.85 7.46
CA CYS A 103 -18.61 1.52 7.78
C CYS A 103 -20.04 1.33 7.28
N ASP A 104 -20.30 0.28 6.50
CA ASP A 104 -21.65 -0.07 6.03
C ASP A 104 -22.14 -1.43 6.56
N SER A 105 -21.43 -1.98 7.55
CA SER A 105 -21.85 -3.20 8.25
C SER A 105 -23.15 -2.99 9.04
N VAL A 106 -23.75 -4.11 9.49
CA VAL A 106 -25.11 -4.18 10.06
C VAL A 106 -25.47 -3.01 10.98
N SER A 107 -24.67 -2.74 12.03
CA SER A 107 -24.97 -1.64 12.95
C SER A 107 -24.98 -0.29 12.22
N CYS A 108 -23.94 0.05 11.47
CA CYS A 108 -23.91 1.35 10.77
C CYS A 108 -25.01 1.47 9.72
N SER A 109 -25.35 0.39 9.01
CA SER A 109 -26.49 0.35 8.09
C SER A 109 -27.82 0.68 8.79
N LEU A 110 -28.09 0.07 9.95
CA LEU A 110 -29.30 0.33 10.75
C LEU A 110 -29.37 1.76 11.30
N PHE A 111 -28.22 2.38 11.58
CA PHE A 111 -28.11 3.72 12.14
C PHE A 111 -27.90 4.82 11.08
N GLY A 112 -28.04 4.49 9.78
CA GLY A 112 -28.07 5.50 8.71
C GLY A 112 -26.76 5.70 7.94
N ALA A 113 -25.93 4.66 7.79
CA ALA A 113 -24.74 4.71 6.93
C ALA A 113 -25.07 5.07 5.47
N GLU A 114 -26.20 4.59 4.94
CA GLU A 114 -26.58 4.83 3.54
C GLU A 114 -26.85 6.33 3.25
N PRO A 115 -27.70 7.04 4.03
CA PRO A 115 -27.81 8.49 3.95
C PRO A 115 -26.47 9.23 4.13
N LEU A 116 -25.63 8.78 5.08
CA LEU A 116 -24.33 9.40 5.33
C LEU A 116 -23.40 9.31 4.11
N ILE A 117 -23.28 8.12 3.53
CA ILE A 117 -22.48 7.88 2.31
C ILE A 117 -23.00 8.74 1.17
N SER A 118 -24.31 8.72 0.93
CA SER A 118 -24.93 9.51 -0.14
C SER A 118 -24.69 11.01 0.02
N ALA A 119 -24.78 11.53 1.26
CA ALA A 119 -24.50 12.94 1.55
C ALA A 119 -23.03 13.30 1.30
N LEU A 120 -22.11 12.44 1.72
CA LEU A 120 -20.67 12.63 1.49
C LEU A 120 -20.31 12.60 0.01
N GLU A 121 -20.86 11.66 -0.75
CA GLU A 121 -20.66 11.55 -2.19
C GLU A 121 -21.21 12.78 -2.92
N SER A 122 -22.42 13.22 -2.58
CA SER A 122 -23.04 14.41 -3.19
C SER A 122 -22.26 15.70 -2.91
N GLN A 123 -21.65 15.81 -1.73
CA GLN A 123 -20.97 17.04 -1.32
C GLN A 123 -19.48 17.07 -1.71
N TYR A 124 -18.82 15.91 -1.74
CA TYR A 124 -17.36 15.82 -1.84
C TYR A 124 -16.84 14.83 -2.90
N GLY A 125 -17.71 14.08 -3.60
CA GLY A 125 -17.30 12.96 -4.46
C GLY A 125 -16.33 13.29 -5.60
N GLU A 126 -16.24 14.56 -6.02
CA GLU A 126 -15.25 15.01 -7.02
C GLU A 126 -13.84 15.22 -6.44
N LYS A 127 -13.73 15.51 -5.13
CA LYS A 127 -12.49 15.90 -4.45
C LYS A 127 -11.97 14.82 -3.49
N VAL A 128 -12.87 13.98 -3.00
CA VAL A 128 -12.61 13.00 -1.94
C VAL A 128 -13.15 11.65 -2.38
N ARG A 129 -12.37 10.59 -2.17
CA ARG A 129 -12.85 9.22 -2.38
C ARG A 129 -13.64 8.78 -1.16
N ILE A 130 -14.94 8.56 -1.32
CA ILE A 130 -15.77 7.91 -0.30
C ILE A 130 -15.65 6.41 -0.51
N GLN A 131 -15.14 5.70 0.49
CA GLN A 131 -14.92 4.26 0.45
C GLN A 131 -15.79 3.57 1.49
N ARG A 132 -16.69 2.71 1.03
CA ARG A 132 -17.39 1.77 1.91
C ARG A 132 -16.41 0.74 2.47
N VAL A 133 -16.44 0.52 3.77
CA VAL A 133 -15.56 -0.43 4.45
C VAL A 133 -16.32 -1.39 5.37
N PRO A 134 -15.77 -2.59 5.62
CA PRO A 134 -16.28 -3.50 6.64
C PRO A 134 -16.23 -2.89 8.06
N CYS A 135 -16.83 -3.61 9.01
CA CYS A 135 -16.91 -3.20 10.41
C CYS A 135 -15.58 -2.71 10.99
N VAL A 136 -15.59 -1.49 11.51
CA VAL A 136 -14.44 -0.85 12.18
C VAL A 136 -14.45 -1.01 13.71
N GLY A 137 -15.41 -1.76 14.25
CA GLY A 137 -15.48 -2.09 15.68
C GLY A 137 -15.97 -0.96 16.60
N ARG A 138 -16.56 0.11 16.06
CA ARG A 138 -17.10 1.25 16.83
C ARG A 138 -18.63 1.31 16.81
N CYS A 139 -19.27 0.18 17.09
CA CYS A 139 -20.72 0.05 17.00
C CYS A 139 -21.48 0.94 18.00
N ASP A 140 -20.86 1.31 19.12
CA ASP A 140 -21.38 2.21 20.14
C ASP A 140 -21.61 3.65 19.62
N ALA A 141 -20.87 4.05 18.59
CA ALA A 141 -20.93 5.37 17.97
C ALA A 141 -21.50 5.33 16.54
N ALA A 142 -22.14 4.23 16.14
CA ALA A 142 -22.64 4.05 14.78
C ALA A 142 -23.63 5.17 14.37
N PRO A 143 -23.61 5.65 13.12
CA PRO A 143 -22.69 5.27 12.03
C PRO A 143 -21.33 5.97 12.13
N VAL A 144 -20.27 5.31 11.61
CA VAL A 144 -18.87 5.80 11.63
C VAL A 144 -18.16 5.61 10.30
#